data_AF-A0A4C1U0K9-F1
#
_entry.id   AF-A0A4C1U0K9-F1
#
_cell.length_a   1.000
_cell.length_b   1.000
_cell.length_c   1.000
_cell.angle_alpha   90.00
_cell.angle_beta   90.00
_cell.angle_gamma   90.00
#
_symmetry.space_group_name_H-M   'P 1'
#
loop_
_entity.id
_entity.type
_entity.pdbx_description
1 polymer ?
#
loop_
_entity_poly.entity_id
_entity_poly.type
_entity_poly.pdbx_seq_one_letter_code
_entity_poly.pdbx_strand_id
1 'polypeptide(L)'
;MVKASQEKVVNILSDLRSSLELLRNPRAGHPLAHAIRESTRNANDEGKKIRFYWLRAHVGTKSNERADELAKIAAQKADANYDYEKIPLPWVKSKIREETILKWQTR
;
A
#
# COMPACT_ATOMS: atom_id res chain seq x y z
N MET A 1 -4.26 7.62 24.79
CA MET A 1 -3.02 8.36 24.46
C MET A 1 -1.86 7.37 24.52
N VAL A 2 -1.22 7.07 23.39
CA VAL A 2 -0.02 6.20 23.38
C VAL A 2 1.12 6.98 24.02
N LYS A 3 1.75 6.43 25.07
CA LYS A 3 2.90 7.07 25.71
C LYS A 3 4.07 7.15 24.72
N ALA A 4 4.80 8.26 24.72
CA ALA A 4 6.02 8.38 23.94
C ALA A 4 7.02 7.32 24.43
N SER A 5 7.49 6.47 23.52
CA SER A 5 8.54 5.50 23.81
C SER A 5 9.90 6.16 23.69
N GLN A 6 10.82 5.87 24.61
CA GLN A 6 12.22 6.28 24.51
C GLN A 6 13.05 5.33 23.63
N GLU A 7 12.44 4.28 23.08
CA GLU A 7 13.14 3.32 22.24
C GLU A 7 13.54 3.93 20.90
N LYS A 8 14.85 3.84 20.61
CA LYS A 8 15.42 4.26 19.33
C LYS A 8 15.10 3.28 18.20
N VAL A 9 14.48 2.13 18.47
CA VAL A 9 14.19 1.10 17.46
C VAL A 9 12.69 1.01 17.28
N VAL A 10 12.22 1.09 16.04
CA VAL A 10 10.81 0.99 15.68
C VAL A 10 10.62 -0.23 14.78
N ASN A 11 9.78 -1.17 15.21
CA ASN A 11 9.41 -2.33 14.41
C ASN A 11 8.05 -2.08 13.78
N ILE A 12 8.02 -2.01 12.45
CA ILE A 12 6.82 -1.88 11.64
C ILE A 12 6.44 -3.26 11.14
N LEU A 13 5.29 -3.74 11.58
CA LEU A 13 4.73 -5.03 11.19
C LEU A 13 3.65 -4.78 10.13
N SER A 14 3.79 -5.40 8.95
CA SER A 14 2.81 -5.29 7.86
C SER A 14 2.51 -6.67 7.29
N ASP A 15 1.26 -6.88 6.88
CA ASP A 15 0.80 -8.10 6.22
C ASP A 15 0.89 -8.04 4.68
N LEU A 16 1.10 -6.84 4.12
CA LEU A 16 1.26 -6.61 2.69
C LEU A 16 2.66 -6.99 2.21
N ARG A 17 2.84 -8.28 1.89
CA ARG A 17 4.12 -8.83 1.41
C ARG A 17 4.64 -8.12 0.15
N SER A 18 3.76 -7.81 -0.81
CA SER A 18 4.15 -7.11 -2.05
C SER A 18 4.68 -5.70 -1.77
N SER A 19 4.09 -4.98 -0.83
CA SER A 19 4.57 -3.66 -0.40
C SER A 19 5.95 -3.74 0.26
N LEU A 20 6.18 -4.75 1.10
CA LEU A 20 7.48 -4.98 1.72
C LEU A 20 8.56 -5.34 0.70
N GLU A 21 8.23 -6.19 -0.27
CA GLU A 21 9.13 -6.55 -1.38
C GLU A 21 9.44 -5.33 -2.26
N LEU A 22 8.42 -4.49 -2.52
CA LEU A 22 8.59 -3.22 -3.22
C LEU A 22 9.56 -2.34 -2.46
N LEU A 23 9.37 -2.11 -1.16
CA LEU A 23 10.27 -1.28 -0.35
C LEU A 23 11.69 -1.84 -0.30
N ARG A 24 11.86 -3.16 -0.26
CA ARG A 24 13.17 -3.82 -0.27
C ARG A 24 13.92 -3.66 -1.59
N ASN A 25 13.23 -3.50 -2.73
CA ASN A 25 13.88 -3.37 -4.03
C ASN A 25 14.27 -1.92 -4.36
N PRO A 26 15.54 -1.50 -4.21
CA PRO A 26 15.94 -0.10 -4.43
C PRO A 26 15.71 0.39 -5.87
N ARG A 27 15.63 -0.52 -6.85
CA ARG A 27 15.40 -0.19 -8.26
C ARG A 27 13.92 0.04 -8.60
N ALA A 28 13.01 -0.27 -7.67
CA ALA A 28 11.59 0.00 -7.92
C ALA A 28 11.35 1.52 -7.97
N GLY A 29 10.91 2.01 -9.13
CA GLY A 29 10.71 3.43 -9.43
C GLY A 29 9.36 4.00 -9.00
N HIS A 30 8.61 3.32 -8.13
CA HIS A 30 7.31 3.82 -7.69
C HIS A 30 7.50 5.05 -6.77
N PRO A 31 6.87 6.20 -7.05
CA PRO A 31 7.11 7.45 -6.30
C PRO A 31 6.79 7.31 -4.81
N LEU A 32 5.71 6.61 -4.46
CA LEU A 32 5.37 6.35 -3.06
C LEU A 32 6.42 5.48 -2.35
N ALA A 33 6.99 4.49 -3.04
CA ALA A 33 8.03 3.64 -2.44
C ALA A 33 9.32 4.44 -2.22
N HIS A 34 9.64 5.37 -3.12
CA HIS A 34 10.74 6.31 -2.94
C HIS A 34 10.51 7.19 -1.71
N ALA A 35 9.34 7.83 -1.60
CA ALA A 35 8.99 8.68 -0.47
C ALA A 35 9.06 7.93 0.87
N ILE A 36 8.55 6.68 0.94
CA ILE A 36 8.65 5.87 2.16
C ILE A 36 10.11 5.58 2.53
N ARG A 37 10.96 5.24 1.56
CA ARG A 37 12.38 4.98 1.81
C ARG A 37 13.11 6.23 2.29
N GLU A 38 12.81 7.39 1.70
CA GLU A 38 13.35 8.68 2.10
C GLU A 38 12.96 9.01 3.54
N SER A 39 11.68 8.93 3.89
CA SER A 39 11.21 9.09 5.28
C SER A 39 11.89 8.12 6.25
N THR A 40 12.12 6.87 5.81
CA THR A 40 12.82 5.86 6.62
C THR A 40 14.29 6.23 6.83
N ARG A 41 14.97 6.77 5.80
CA ARG A 41 16.35 7.24 5.89
C ARG A 41 16.46 8.43 6.83
N ASN A 42 15.61 9.44 6.66
CA ASN A 42 15.60 10.62 7.53
C ASN A 42 15.40 10.23 9.01
N ALA A 43 14.47 9.30 9.28
CA ALA A 43 14.29 8.79 10.63
C ALA A 43 15.53 8.05 11.17
N ASN A 44 16.22 7.26 10.34
CA ASN A 44 17.48 6.62 10.72
C ASN A 44 18.58 7.64 11.01
N ASP A 45 18.66 8.72 10.23
CA ASP A 45 19.64 9.80 10.42
C ASP A 45 19.38 10.58 11.72
N GLU A 46 18.11 10.71 12.13
CA GLU A 46 17.70 11.20 13.45
C GLU A 46 17.95 10.19 14.60
N GLY A 47 18.59 9.05 14.31
CA GLY A 47 18.92 8.00 15.28
C GLY A 47 17.77 7.03 15.59
N LYS A 48 16.68 7.04 14.82
CA LYS A 48 15.55 6.10 14.94
C LYS A 48 15.71 4.94 13.95
N LYS A 49 16.11 3.76 14.44
CA LYS A 49 16.28 2.56 13.62
C LYS A 49 14.94 1.90 13.29
N ILE A 50 14.47 2.04 12.06
CA ILE A 50 13.22 1.41 11.58
C ILE A 50 13.50 0.02 11.01
N ARG A 51 12.67 -0.97 11.37
CA ARG A 51 12.71 -2.34 10.83
C ARG A 51 11.34 -2.75 10.34
N PHE A 52 11.28 -3.38 9.18
CA PHE A 52 10.04 -3.91 8.63
C PHE A 52 9.98 -5.42 8.79
N TYR A 53 8.83 -5.93 9.23
CA TYR A 53 8.54 -7.35 9.36
C TYR A 53 7.26 -7.70 8.63
N TRP A 54 7.28 -8.86 7.99
CA TRP A 54 6.07 -9.45 7.44
C TRP A 54 5.36 -10.27 8.52
N LEU A 55 4.05 -10.08 8.64
CA LEU A 55 3.19 -10.95 9.43
C LEU A 55 2.08 -11.52 8.55
N ARG A 56 1.48 -12.62 8.96
CA ARG A 56 0.38 -13.23 8.20
C ARG A 56 -0.94 -12.56 8.58
N ALA A 57 -1.67 -12.04 7.59
CA ALA A 57 -3.01 -11.50 7.79
C ALA A 57 -3.98 -12.57 8.31
N HIS A 58 -4.98 -12.14 9.09
CA HIS A 58 -6.14 -12.94 9.50
C HIS A 58 -5.83 -14.23 10.26
N VAL A 59 -4.77 -14.23 11.07
CA VAL A 59 -4.40 -15.36 11.96
C VAL A 59 -4.74 -15.06 13.42
N GLY A 60 -5.67 -14.14 13.72
CA GLY A 60 -6.03 -13.82 15.11
C GLY A 60 -5.08 -12.82 15.79
N THR A 61 -4.19 -12.14 15.05
CA THR A 61 -3.27 -11.15 15.65
C THR A 61 -4.03 -9.86 15.92
N LYS A 62 -4.50 -9.69 17.17
CA LYS A 62 -5.33 -8.55 17.61
C LYS A 62 -4.83 -7.18 17.16
N SER A 63 -3.52 -6.96 17.16
CA SER A 63 -2.92 -5.68 16.72
C SER A 63 -3.11 -5.44 15.21
N ASN A 64 -2.86 -6.44 14.37
CA ASN A 64 -3.04 -6.33 12.92
C ASN A 64 -4.51 -6.18 12.57
N GLU A 65 -5.38 -6.98 13.18
CA GLU A 65 -6.82 -6.91 12.96
C GLU A 65 -7.38 -5.53 13.33
N ARG A 66 -6.89 -4.95 14.42
CA ARG A 66 -7.24 -3.59 14.80
C ARG A 66 -6.72 -2.56 13.79
N ALA A 67 -5.51 -2.73 13.27
CA ALA A 67 -4.98 -1.86 12.22
C ALA A 67 -5.82 -1.93 10.94
N ASP A 68 -6.21 -3.14 10.51
CA ASP A 68 -7.07 -3.37 9.35
C ASP A 68 -8.46 -2.74 9.53
N GLU A 69 -9.05 -2.90 10.71
CA GLU A 69 -10.35 -2.30 11.04
C GLU A 69 -10.29 -0.77 10.96
N LEU A 70 -9.24 -0.16 11.55
CA LEU A 70 -9.04 1.28 11.49
C LEU A 70 -8.81 1.77 10.06
N ALA A 71 -8.03 1.03 9.26
CA ALA A 71 -7.81 1.35 7.85
C ALA A 71 -9.11 1.29 7.04
N LYS A 72 -9.97 0.27 7.28
CA LYS A 72 -11.29 0.16 6.65
C LYS A 72 -12.21 1.31 7.04
N ILE A 73 -12.26 1.66 8.33
CA ILE A 73 -13.07 2.79 8.81
C ILE A 73 -12.58 4.10 8.18
N ALA A 74 -11.27 4.32 8.10
CA ALA A 74 -10.70 5.51 7.47
C ALA A 74 -11.03 5.57 5.97
N ALA A 75 -10.93 4.45 5.25
CA ALA A 75 -11.28 4.37 3.84
C ALA A 75 -12.78 4.62 3.58
N GLN A 76 -13.66 4.23 4.51
CA GLN A 76 -15.11 4.47 4.42
C GLN A 76 -15.52 5.89 4.81
N LYS A 77 -14.81 6.53 5.75
CA LYS A 77 -15.09 7.89 6.24
C LYS A 77 -14.44 8.97 5.40
N ALA A 78 -13.42 8.63 4.64
CA ALA A 78 -12.95 9.52 3.59
C ALA A 78 -14.11 9.67 2.61
N ASP A 79 -14.73 10.85 2.58
CA ASP A 79 -15.42 11.39 1.40
C ASP A 79 -14.37 11.55 0.30
N ALA A 80 -13.76 10.44 -0.10
CA ALA A 80 -12.90 10.39 -1.24
C ALA A 80 -13.86 10.60 -2.40
N ASN A 81 -13.79 11.79 -3.02
CA ASN A 81 -14.03 11.87 -4.44
C ASN A 81 -13.19 10.75 -5.03
N TYR A 82 -13.85 9.64 -5.35
CA TYR A 82 -13.22 8.52 -6.01
C TYR A 82 -12.55 9.13 -7.23
N ASP A 83 -11.22 9.05 -7.25
CA ASP A 83 -10.42 9.58 -8.34
C ASP A 83 -10.58 8.63 -9.53
N TYR A 84 -11.79 8.62 -10.11
CA TYR A 84 -12.15 7.87 -11.31
C TYR A 84 -11.48 8.45 -12.56
N GLU A 85 -10.68 9.53 -12.44
CA GLU A 85 -9.94 10.11 -13.56
C GLU A 85 -8.96 9.11 -14.20
N LYS A 86 -8.60 8.04 -13.49
CA LYS A 86 -7.68 7.02 -14.00
C LYS A 86 -8.40 5.71 -14.23
N ILE A 87 -9.33 5.70 -15.18
CA ILE A 87 -9.65 4.45 -15.87
C ILE A 87 -8.31 3.90 -16.41
N PRO A 88 -7.86 2.72 -15.98
CA PRO A 88 -6.58 2.20 -16.41
C PRO A 88 -6.58 2.05 -17.93
N LEU A 89 -5.61 2.65 -18.63
CA LEU A 89 -5.48 2.49 -20.09
C LEU A 89 -5.56 1.02 -20.56
N PRO A 90 -5.01 0.02 -19.83
CA PRO A 90 -5.20 -1.39 -20.18
C PRO A 90 -6.68 -1.81 -20.18
N TRP A 91 -7.48 -1.32 -19.24
CA TRP A 91 -8.90 -1.60 -19.15
C TRP A 91 -9.66 -1.00 -20.34
N VAL A 92 -9.36 0.26 -20.70
CA VAL A 92 -9.95 0.92 -21.88
C VAL A 92 -9.61 0.15 -23.16
N LYS A 93 -8.33 -0.23 -23.35
CA LYS A 93 -7.89 -1.03 -24.50
C LYS A 93 -8.58 -2.39 -24.56
N SER A 94 -8.77 -3.04 -23.41
CA SER A 94 -9.49 -4.31 -23.31
C SER A 94 -10.94 -4.16 -23.76
N LYS A 95 -11.62 -3.11 -23.30
CA LYS A 95 -13.02 -2.85 -23.69
C LYS A 95 -13.19 -2.55 -25.17
N ILE A 96 -12.31 -1.74 -25.76
CA ILE A 96 -12.31 -1.48 -27.21
C ILE A 96 -12.11 -2.77 -28.01
N ARG A 97 -11.19 -3.64 -27.57
CA ARG A 97 -10.94 -4.93 -28.22
C ARG A 97 -12.15 -5.87 -28.13
N GLU A 98 -12.78 -5.94 -26.95
CA GLU A 98 -13.98 -6.74 -26.71
C GLU A 98 -15.12 -6.33 -27.64
N GLU A 99 -15.41 -5.02 -27.75
CA GLU A 99 -16.42 -4.50 -28.68
C GLU A 99 -16.08 -4.77 -30.15
N THR A 100 -14.81 -4.68 -30.53
CA THR A 100 -14.35 -4.95 -31.90
C THR A 100 -14.58 -6.41 -32.28
N ILE A 101 -14.27 -7.34 -31.35
CA ILE A 101 -14.49 -8.78 -31.56
C ILE A 101 -15.99 -9.08 -31.67
N LEU A 102 -16.81 -8.52 -30.79
CA LEU A 102 -18.27 -8.68 -30.84
C LEU A 102 -18.84 -8.22 -32.18
N LYS A 103 -18.45 -7.04 -32.67
CA LYS A 103 -18.86 -6.53 -33.99
C LYS A 103 -18.40 -7.41 -35.15
N TRP A 104 -17.22 -8.04 -35.04
CA TRP A 104 -16.73 -8.96 -36.07
C TRP A 104 -17.48 -10.29 -36.07
N GLN A 105 -17.83 -10.82 -34.91
CA GLN A 105 -18.57 -12.07 -34.77
C GLN A 105 -20.07 -11.94 -35.08
N THR A 106 -20.62 -10.72 -35.00
CA THR A 106 -22.02 -10.43 -35.33
C THR A 106 -22.20 -10.01 -36.79
N ARG A 107 -21.12 -10.08 -37.59
CA ARG A 107 -21.14 -9.95 -39.05
C ARG A 107 -21.19 -11.34 -39.69
#